data_AF-A0A0Q8RP91-F1
#
_entry.id   AF-A0A0Q8RP91-F1
#
_cell.length_a   1.000
_cell.length_b   1.000
_cell.length_c   1.000
_cell.angle_alpha   90.00
_cell.angle_beta   90.00
_cell.angle_gamma   90.00
#
_symmetry.space_group_name_H-M   'P 1'
#
loop_
_entity.id
_entity.type
_entity.pdbx_description
1 polymer ?
#
loop_
_entity_poly.entity_id
_entity_poly.type
_entity_poly.pdbx_seq_one_letter_code
_entity_poly.pdbx_strand_id
1 'polypeptide(L)' 'MELKTATELMAIFERVGATLNEAEPILRALPEGERESYLTGLGSMMAMLWTGLQHPIVQEHPELDPDV' A
#
# COMPACT_ATOMS: atom_id res chain seq x y z
N MET A 1 -6.84 18.45 4.52
CA MET A 1 -7.61 17.53 5.39
C MET A 1 -7.22 17.73 6.86
N GLU A 2 -8.10 17.51 7.83
CA GLU A 2 -7.75 17.57 9.27
C GLU A 2 -6.77 16.45 9.66
N LEU A 3 -5.78 16.76 10.50
CA LEU A 3 -4.73 15.82 10.91
C LEU A 3 -5.28 14.53 11.53
N LYS A 4 -6.36 14.62 12.32
CA LYS A 4 -7.03 13.45 12.90
C LYS A 4 -7.53 12.49 11.80
N THR A 5 -8.21 13.02 10.79
CA THR A 5 -8.73 12.22 9.68
C THR A 5 -7.59 11.65 8.84
N ALA A 6 -6.53 12.43 8.61
CA ALA A 6 -5.31 11.96 7.94
C ALA A 6 -4.68 10.77 8.67
N THR A 7 -4.56 10.86 10.00
CA THR A 7 -4.03 9.79 10.86
C THR A 7 -4.88 8.53 10.78
N GLU A 8 -6.21 8.66 10.87
CA GLU A 8 -7.14 7.53 10.78
C GLU A 8 -7.06 6.84 9.40
N LEU A 9 -6.92 7.61 8.31
CA LEU A 9 -6.73 7.07 6.97
C LEU A 9 -5.37 6.38 6.81
N MET A 10 -4.29 6.93 7.36
CA MET A 10 -2.97 6.27 7.37
C MET A 10 -2.99 4.94 8.12
N ALA A 11 -3.67 4.88 9.27
CA ALA A 11 -3.86 3.62 10.00
C ALA A 11 -4.65 2.57 9.19
N ILE A 12 -5.60 3.00 8.35
CA ILE A 12 -6.29 2.10 7.41
C ILE A 12 -5.32 1.66 6.30
N PHE A 13 -4.60 2.60 5.70
CA PHE A 13 -3.60 2.34 4.66
C PHE A 13 -2.60 1.28 5.11
N GLU A 14 -2.01 1.43 6.29
CA GLU A 14 -1.04 0.48 6.85
C GLU A 14 -1.61 -0.93 6.99
N ARG A 15 -2.83 -1.07 7.52
CA ARG A 15 -3.47 -2.38 7.66
C ARG A 15 -3.76 -3.04 6.31
N VAL A 16 -4.20 -2.26 5.33
CA VAL A 16 -4.44 -2.77 3.97
C VAL A 16 -3.12 -3.19 3.33
N GLY A 17 -2.08 -2.34 3.43
CA GLY A 17 -0.74 -2.65 2.92
C GLY A 17 -0.15 -3.91 3.54
N ALA A 18 -0.26 -4.06 4.87
CA ALA A 18 0.16 -5.28 5.56
C ALA A 18 -0.58 -6.52 5.04
N THR A 19 -1.90 -6.44 4.90
CA THR A 19 -2.73 -7.54 4.39
C THR A 19 -2.34 -7.91 2.94
N LEU A 20 -2.06 -6.92 2.09
CA LEU A 20 -1.63 -7.16 0.71
C LEU A 20 -0.22 -7.77 0.65
N ASN A 21 0.68 -7.35 1.55
CA ASN A 21 2.02 -7.91 1.64
C ASN A 21 2.02 -9.39 2.07
N GLU A 22 1.02 -9.85 2.82
CA GLU A 22 0.86 -11.28 3.13
C GLU A 22 0.65 -12.15 1.88
N ALA A 23 0.14 -11.58 0.79
CA ALA A 23 -0.04 -12.31 -0.47
C ALA A 23 1.29 -12.52 -1.23
N GLU A 24 2.28 -11.65 -1.04
CA GLU A 24 3.56 -11.72 -1.78
C GLU A 24 4.26 -13.09 -1.67
N PRO A 25 4.51 -13.66 -0.47
CA PRO A 25 5.18 -14.97 -0.38
C PRO A 25 4.37 -16.10 -1.03
N ILE A 26 3.03 -16.01 -0.99
CA ILE A 26 2.14 -16.99 -1.62
C ILE A 26 2.29 -16.92 -3.14
N LEU A 27 2.24 -15.71 -3.71
CA LEU A 27 2.39 -15.50 -5.15
C LEU A 27 3.79 -15.88 -5.65
N ARG A 28 4.83 -15.63 -4.85
CA ARG A 28 6.22 -16.00 -5.21
C ARG A 28 6.44 -17.51 -5.28
N ALA A 29 5.63 -18.29 -4.57
CA ALA A 29 5.67 -19.76 -4.60
C ALA A 29 4.98 -20.36 -5.84
N LEU A 30 4.24 -19.57 -6.63
CA LEU A 30 3.59 -20.03 -7.85
C LEU A 30 4.61 -20.35 -8.97
N PRO A 31 4.24 -21.22 -9.92
CA PRO A 31 5.01 -21.42 -11.14
C PRO A 31 5.19 -20.11 -11.91
N GLU A 32 6.32 -19.97 -12.60
CA GLU A 32 6.72 -18.73 -13.27
C GLU A 32 5.66 -18.17 -14.22
N GLY A 33 4.99 -19.03 -14.99
CA GLY A 33 3.98 -18.62 -15.97
C GLY A 33 2.72 -17.97 -15.39
N GLU A 34 2.40 -18.23 -14.11
CA GLU A 34 1.23 -17.65 -13.44
C GLU A 34 1.64 -16.50 -12.51
N ARG A 35 2.82 -16.61 -11.90
CA ARG A 35 3.35 -15.66 -10.90
C ARG A 35 3.41 -14.22 -11.39
N GLU A 36 3.89 -13.98 -12.61
CA GLU A 36 4.16 -12.63 -13.10
C GLU A 36 2.87 -11.78 -13.19
N SER A 37 1.79 -12.37 -13.69
CA SER A 37 0.49 -11.68 -13.82
C SER A 37 -0.07 -11.29 -12.45
N TYR A 38 -0.02 -12.20 -11.47
CA TYR A 38 -0.51 -11.92 -10.12
C TYR A 38 0.35 -10.91 -9.36
N LEU A 39 1.68 -11.00 -9.46
CA LEU A 39 2.58 -10.00 -8.86
C LEU A 39 2.37 -8.62 -9.47
N THR A 40 2.13 -8.54 -10.79
CA THR A 40 1.79 -7.29 -11.46
C THR A 40 0.47 -6.71 -10.96
N GLY A 41 -0.55 -7.57 -10.77
CA GLY A 41 -1.83 -7.17 -10.18
C GLY A 41 -1.66 -6.62 -8.76
N LEU A 42 -0.92 -7.34 -7.91
CA LEU A 42 -0.63 -6.92 -6.53
C LEU A 42 0.12 -5.58 -6.50
N GLY A 43 1.18 -5.44 -7.30
CA GLY A 43 1.95 -4.21 -7.42
C GLY A 43 1.10 -3.03 -7.88
N SER A 44 0.16 -3.25 -8.82
CA SER A 44 -0.75 -2.21 -9.30
C SER A 44 -1.71 -1.73 -8.22
N MET A 45 -2.23 -2.63 -7.38
CA MET A 45 -3.08 -2.27 -6.25
C MET A 45 -2.30 -1.46 -5.20
N MET A 46 -1.08 -1.89 -4.86
CA MET A 46 -0.20 -1.17 -3.93
C MET A 46 0.14 0.23 -4.46
N ALA A 47 0.46 0.36 -5.75
CA ALA A 47 0.75 1.64 -6.39
C ALA A 47 -0.46 2.59 -6.36
N MET A 48 -1.68 2.06 -6.54
CA MET A 48 -2.91 2.87 -6.47
C MET A 48 -3.17 3.37 -5.04
N LEU A 49 -2.95 2.54 -4.03
CA LEU A 49 -3.07 2.96 -2.62
C LEU A 49 -2.03 4.03 -2.26
N TRP A 50 -0.79 3.85 -2.72
CA TRP A 50 0.27 4.82 -2.48
C TRP A 50 -0.02 6.17 -3.13
N THR A 51 -0.29 6.18 -4.45
CA THR A 51 -0.55 7.42 -5.21
C THR A 51 -1.88 8.10 -4.84
N GLY A 52 -2.92 7.31 -4.56
CA GLY A 52 -4.27 7.82 -4.33
C GLY A 52 -4.58 8.19 -2.88
N LEU A 53 -3.82 7.66 -1.91
CA LEU A 53 -4.09 7.88 -0.49
C LEU A 53 -2.86 8.38 0.27
N GLN A 54 -1.79 7.59 0.35
CA GLN A 54 -0.64 7.93 1.19
C GLN A 54 0.07 9.20 0.71
N HIS A 55 0.42 9.28 -0.58
CA HIS A 55 1.24 10.37 -1.10
C HIS A 55 0.58 11.76 -0.91
N PRO A 56 -0.72 11.95 -1.23
CA PRO A 56 -1.40 13.22 -0.93
C PRO A 56 -1.47 13.54 0.56
N ILE A 57 -1.66 12.53 1.42
CA ILE A 57 -1.69 12.74 2.88
C ILE A 57 -0.35 13.25 3.38
N VAL A 58 0.74 12.60 2.98
CA VAL A 58 2.11 12.98 3.38
C VAL A 58 2.49 14.36 2.84
N GLN A 59 2.03 14.73 1.63
CA GLN A 59 2.24 16.08 1.10
C GLN A 59 1.56 17.17 1.95
N GLU A 60 0.38 16.89 2.52
CA GLU A 60 -0.34 17.81 3.39
C GLU A 60 0.15 17.77 4.85
N HIS A 61 0.54 16.58 5.34
CA HIS A 61 0.97 16.30 6.72
C HIS A 61 2.28 15.49 6.70
N PRO A 62 3.44 16.14 6.47
CA PRO A 62 4.73 15.45 6.36
C PRO A 62 5.13 14.64 7.60
N GLU A 63 4.58 14.96 8.76
CA GLU A 63 4.78 14.22 10.01
C GLU A 63 4.17 12.80 10.00
N LEU A 64 3.34 12.47 9.01
CA LEU A 64 2.75 11.15 8.82
C LEU A 64 3.52 10.27 7.83
N ASP A 65 4.67 10.72 7.33
CA ASP A 65 5.52 9.91 6.46
C ASP A 65 6.14 8.73 7.23
N PRO A 66 5.89 7.46 6.84
CA PRO A 66 6.45 6.31 7.54
C PRO A 66 7.95 6.07 7.25
N ASP A 67 8.52 6.75 6.26
CA ASP A 67 9.94 6.59 5.87
C ASP A 67 10.88 7.63 6.52
N VAL A 68 10.35 8.48 7.42
CA VAL A 68 11.06 9.59 8.08
C VAL A 68 11.52 9.26 9.50
#